data_AF-A0AA39N6Q1-F1
#
_entry.id   AF-A0AA39N6Q1-F1
#
_cell.length_a   1.000
_cell.length_b   1.000
_cell.length_c   1.000
_cell.angle_alpha   90.00
_cell.angle_beta   90.00
_cell.angle_gamma   90.00
#
_symmetry.space_group_name_H-M   'P 1'
#
loop_
_entity.id
_entity.type
_entity.pdbx_description
1 polymer ?
#
loop_
_entity_poly.entity_id
_entity_poly.type
_entity_poly.pdbx_seq_one_letter_code
_entity_poly.pdbx_strand_id
1 'polypeptide(L)'
;MSSKPRVDQVFQNASDIREAHMILLHSSFERSKKRPLPGMEVEVERLLRFELFIPPLLCDMYTLRRNRRYIDTSSASIELAASVHANPSLAMSVHKPPSLPSPMVFLKHVLDINAKLPAIIWFNLVQNAKRDGAFNAVAPTDHRYPLPICKNIISVFGHQLQPPVASPSNAVYFTDAVENYFPGEMTDNLLRMFSVFDLFREGPFSTQLRVVLACTEFCLQAALDDSEGVGHCPGNSGEPCRGRVAFRDGERRSF
;
A
#
# COMPACT_ATOMS: atom_id res chain seq x y z
N MET A 1 0.83 -3.03 15.91
CA MET A 1 0.13 -3.51 17.13
C MET A 1 -1.29 -4.01 16.83
N SER A 2 -1.72 -5.16 17.36
CA SER A 2 -3.09 -5.68 17.14
C SER A 2 -4.08 -5.01 18.08
N SER A 3 -5.17 -4.43 17.54
CA SER A 3 -6.30 -3.87 18.31
C SER A 3 -7.13 -4.91 19.06
N LYS A 4 -6.88 -6.20 18.77
CA LYS A 4 -7.66 -7.34 19.25
C LYS A 4 -7.80 -7.43 20.78
N PRO A 5 -6.75 -7.28 21.61
CA PRO A 5 -6.89 -7.41 23.06
C PRO A 5 -7.79 -6.33 23.68
N ARG A 6 -7.76 -5.12 23.14
CA ARG A 6 -8.58 -4.00 23.63
C ARG A 6 -10.03 -4.11 23.15
N VAL A 7 -10.24 -4.62 21.94
CA VAL A 7 -11.57 -5.00 21.45
C VAL A 7 -12.16 -6.09 22.32
N ASP A 8 -11.41 -7.15 22.60
CA ASP A 8 -11.85 -8.26 23.44
C ASP A 8 -12.13 -7.80 24.89
N GLN A 9 -11.35 -6.85 25.41
CA GLN A 9 -11.60 -6.24 26.73
C GLN A 9 -12.90 -5.43 26.80
N VAL A 10 -13.18 -4.61 25.78
CA VAL A 10 -14.33 -3.69 25.79
C VAL A 10 -15.61 -4.40 25.35
N PHE A 11 -15.52 -5.22 24.31
CA PHE A 11 -16.68 -5.81 23.66
C PHE A 11 -16.86 -7.29 24.00
N GLN A 12 -15.94 -7.93 24.76
CA GLN A 12 -15.98 -9.36 25.02
C GLN A 12 -16.08 -10.15 23.70
N ASN A 13 -17.13 -10.94 23.52
CA ASN A 13 -17.41 -11.66 22.28
C ASN A 13 -18.19 -10.81 21.24
N ALA A 14 -18.58 -9.58 21.56
CA ALA A 14 -19.26 -8.61 20.69
C ALA A 14 -20.39 -9.21 19.83
N SER A 15 -21.13 -10.18 20.38
CA SER A 15 -21.88 -11.11 19.54
C SER A 15 -23.08 -10.49 18.84
N ASP A 16 -23.85 -9.74 19.62
CA ASP A 16 -24.92 -8.84 19.23
C ASP A 16 -24.46 -7.81 18.17
N ILE A 17 -23.32 -7.17 18.39
CA ILE A 17 -22.76 -6.15 17.49
C ILE A 17 -22.41 -6.77 16.13
N ARG A 18 -21.82 -7.98 16.14
CA ARG A 18 -21.44 -8.70 14.91
C ARG A 18 -22.66 -9.13 14.11
N GLU A 19 -23.72 -9.61 14.77
CA GLU A 19 -24.96 -9.99 14.10
C GLU A 19 -25.65 -8.77 13.48
N ALA A 20 -25.72 -7.66 14.22
CA ALA A 20 -26.25 -6.40 13.72
C ALA A 20 -25.49 -5.91 12.48
N HIS A 21 -24.14 -5.97 12.48
CA HIS A 21 -23.35 -5.61 11.31
C HIS A 21 -23.63 -6.48 10.09
N MET A 22 -23.77 -7.79 10.28
CA MET A 22 -24.11 -8.69 9.18
C MET A 22 -25.47 -8.33 8.57
N ILE A 23 -26.49 -8.10 9.40
CA ILE A 23 -27.82 -7.74 8.93
C ILE A 23 -27.78 -6.41 8.17
N LEU A 24 -27.14 -5.40 8.75
CA LEU A 24 -27.02 -4.08 8.14
C LEU A 24 -26.29 -4.16 6.81
N LEU A 25 -25.12 -4.79 6.77
CA LEU A 25 -24.35 -4.95 5.55
C LEU A 25 -25.13 -5.69 4.47
N HIS A 26 -25.86 -6.77 4.81
CA HIS A 26 -26.72 -7.48 3.86
C HIS A 26 -27.86 -6.61 3.33
N SER A 27 -28.46 -5.77 4.18
CA SER A 27 -29.56 -4.89 3.81
C SER A 27 -29.11 -3.72 2.92
N SER A 28 -27.84 -3.32 2.99
CA SER A 28 -27.28 -2.22 2.21
C SER A 28 -26.98 -2.57 0.75
N PHE A 29 -27.24 -3.80 0.29
CA PHE A 29 -26.99 -4.22 -1.09
C PHE A 29 -28.27 -4.28 -1.94
N GLU A 30 -28.12 -4.02 -3.25
CA GLU A 30 -29.18 -4.32 -4.21
C GLU A 30 -29.51 -5.84 -4.20
N ARG A 31 -30.80 -6.19 -4.12
CA ARG A 31 -31.25 -7.59 -4.02
C ARG A 31 -30.69 -8.52 -5.11
N SER A 32 -30.35 -7.98 -6.28
CA SER A 32 -29.80 -8.70 -7.43
C SER A 32 -28.32 -8.42 -7.73
N LYS A 33 -27.68 -7.44 -7.08
CA LYS A 33 -26.28 -7.05 -7.37
C LYS A 33 -25.52 -6.83 -6.07
N LYS A 34 -24.27 -7.28 -5.98
CA LYS A 34 -23.40 -7.08 -4.81
C LYS A 34 -22.83 -5.65 -4.75
N ARG A 35 -23.63 -4.67 -5.14
CA ARG A 35 -23.32 -3.25 -5.11
C ARG A 35 -24.12 -2.62 -3.98
N PRO A 36 -23.53 -1.68 -3.23
CA PRO A 36 -24.30 -0.88 -2.28
C PRO A 36 -25.50 -0.24 -2.98
N LEU A 37 -26.61 -0.10 -2.26
CA LEU A 37 -27.72 0.74 -2.68
C LEU A 37 -27.22 2.19 -2.84
N PRO A 38 -27.68 2.93 -3.86
CA PRO A 38 -27.30 4.32 -4.03
C PRO A 38 -27.51 5.14 -2.74
N GLY A 39 -26.48 5.84 -2.28
CA GLY A 39 -26.50 6.66 -1.07
C GLY A 39 -26.07 5.93 0.20
N MET A 40 -25.92 4.60 0.18
CA MET A 40 -25.52 3.80 1.34
C MET A 40 -23.99 3.57 1.41
N GLU A 41 -23.22 4.08 0.46
CA GLU A 41 -21.78 3.79 0.33
C GLU A 41 -21.01 4.17 1.60
N VAL A 42 -21.31 5.33 2.19
CA VAL A 42 -20.66 5.82 3.41
C VAL A 42 -20.98 4.95 4.62
N GLU A 43 -22.22 4.44 4.71
CA GLU A 43 -22.62 3.55 5.80
C GLU A 43 -21.93 2.19 5.68
N VAL A 44 -21.94 1.62 4.47
CA VAL A 44 -21.24 0.36 4.16
C VAL A 44 -19.74 0.50 4.44
N GLU A 45 -19.14 1.61 4.02
CA GLU A 45 -17.73 1.92 4.28
C GLU A 45 -17.42 1.91 5.78
N ARG A 46 -18.23 2.60 6.60
CA ARG A 46 -18.07 2.63 8.06
C ARG A 46 -18.24 1.26 8.71
N LEU A 47 -19.23 0.48 8.26
CA LEU A 47 -19.46 -0.88 8.72
C LEU A 47 -18.25 -1.78 8.43
N LEU A 48 -17.72 -1.72 7.20
CA LEU A 48 -16.55 -2.50 6.80
C LEU A 48 -15.28 -2.11 7.57
N ARG A 49 -15.09 -0.82 7.88
CA ARG A 49 -14.01 -0.38 8.77
C ARG A 49 -14.15 -0.95 10.16
N PHE A 50 -15.36 -0.93 10.70
CA PHE A 50 -15.61 -1.45 12.03
C PHE A 50 -15.35 -2.97 12.10
N GLU A 51 -15.69 -3.70 11.03
CA GLU A 51 -15.37 -5.13 10.90
C GLU A 51 -13.86 -5.45 10.93
N LEU A 52 -12.97 -4.48 10.69
CA LEU A 52 -11.52 -4.69 10.87
C LEU A 52 -11.13 -4.87 12.33
N PHE A 53 -11.91 -4.29 13.24
CA PHE A 53 -11.71 -4.40 14.69
C PHE A 53 -12.54 -5.55 15.26
N ILE A 54 -13.79 -5.66 14.82
CA ILE A 54 -14.74 -6.69 15.28
C ILE A 54 -15.14 -7.56 14.08
N PRO A 55 -14.40 -8.65 13.79
CA PRO A 55 -14.69 -9.50 12.64
C PRO A 55 -16.02 -10.24 12.82
N PRO A 56 -16.69 -10.62 11.71
CA PRO A 56 -17.98 -11.30 11.75
C PRO A 56 -17.88 -12.65 12.48
N LEU A 57 -18.91 -12.95 13.29
CA LEU A 57 -18.97 -14.09 14.22
C LEU A 57 -19.17 -15.44 13.53
N LEU A 58 -19.95 -15.46 12.46
CA LEU A 58 -20.70 -16.65 12.08
C LEU A 58 -20.02 -17.57 11.08
N CYS A 59 -18.77 -17.31 10.68
CA CYS A 59 -18.13 -18.20 9.73
C CYS A 59 -16.61 -18.03 9.73
N ASP A 60 -15.93 -18.80 10.58
CA ASP A 60 -14.54 -19.20 10.32
C ASP A 60 -14.37 -19.72 8.89
N MET A 61 -15.42 -20.31 8.31
CA MET A 61 -15.50 -20.69 6.90
C MET A 61 -15.27 -19.51 5.94
N TYR A 62 -15.75 -18.31 6.21
CA TYR A 62 -15.55 -17.16 5.31
C TYR A 62 -14.13 -16.61 5.42
N THR A 63 -13.53 -16.66 6.60
CA THR A 63 -12.17 -16.17 6.85
C THR A 63 -11.12 -17.19 6.42
N LEU A 64 -11.28 -18.46 6.79
CA LEU A 64 -10.39 -19.58 6.46
C LEU A 64 -10.53 -20.03 5.01
N ARG A 65 -11.77 -20.20 4.52
CA ARG A 65 -12.01 -20.63 3.13
C ARG A 65 -12.15 -19.48 2.16
N ARG A 66 -12.01 -18.23 2.63
CA ARG A 66 -12.11 -17.02 1.80
C ARG A 66 -13.44 -16.97 1.02
N ASN A 67 -14.50 -17.51 1.58
CA ASN A 67 -15.80 -17.71 0.90
C ASN A 67 -16.73 -16.49 0.99
N ARG A 68 -16.26 -15.36 1.55
CA ARG A 68 -17.12 -14.17 1.66
C ARG A 68 -17.40 -13.65 0.25
N ARG A 69 -18.66 -13.38 -0.09
CA ARG A 69 -19.01 -12.80 -1.39
C ARG A 69 -18.30 -11.45 -1.55
N TYR A 70 -17.56 -11.29 -2.65
CA TYR A 70 -16.88 -10.03 -2.97
C TYR A 70 -17.90 -8.89 -3.23
N ILE A 71 -17.58 -7.69 -2.75
CA ILE A 71 -18.40 -6.48 -2.93
C ILE A 71 -17.88 -5.74 -4.16
N ASP A 72 -18.71 -5.53 -5.17
CA ASP A 72 -18.31 -4.81 -6.38
C ASP A 72 -18.21 -3.30 -6.09
N THR A 73 -17.00 -2.76 -6.23
CA THR A 73 -16.67 -1.35 -5.98
C THR A 73 -16.29 -0.59 -7.24
N SER A 74 -16.61 -1.11 -8.44
CA SER A 74 -16.21 -0.48 -9.71
C SER A 74 -16.71 0.95 -9.90
N SER A 75 -17.83 1.30 -9.26
CA SER A 75 -18.45 2.64 -9.28
C SER A 75 -18.49 3.29 -7.90
N ALA A 76 -17.74 2.76 -6.94
CA ALA A 76 -17.73 3.24 -5.56
C ALA A 76 -16.73 4.40 -5.36
N SER A 77 -16.88 5.10 -4.24
CA SER A 77 -15.85 6.05 -3.78
C SER A 77 -14.56 5.32 -3.40
N ILE A 78 -13.45 6.05 -3.37
CA ILE A 78 -12.14 5.51 -3.01
C ILE A 78 -12.11 4.97 -1.58
N GLU A 79 -12.85 5.59 -0.66
CA GLU A 79 -12.94 5.18 0.74
C GLU A 79 -13.62 3.82 0.87
N LEU A 80 -14.75 3.62 0.17
CA LEU A 80 -15.44 2.33 0.17
C LEU A 80 -14.57 1.24 -0.49
N ALA A 81 -13.96 1.55 -1.64
CA ALA A 81 -13.03 0.64 -2.30
C ALA A 81 -11.87 0.26 -1.36
N ALA A 82 -11.26 1.25 -0.69
CA ALA A 82 -10.18 1.01 0.26
C ALA A 82 -10.62 0.17 1.46
N SER A 83 -11.81 0.40 2.00
CA SER A 83 -12.37 -0.40 3.11
C SER A 83 -12.64 -1.86 2.71
N VAL A 84 -13.09 -2.11 1.48
CA VAL A 84 -13.22 -3.47 0.91
C VAL A 84 -11.83 -4.12 0.73
N HIS A 85 -10.87 -3.41 0.15
CA HIS A 85 -9.52 -3.92 -0.10
C HIS A 85 -8.68 -4.08 1.19
N ALA A 86 -8.98 -3.33 2.24
CA ALA A 86 -8.37 -3.47 3.55
C ALA A 86 -8.94 -4.69 4.31
N ASN A 87 -10.21 -5.04 4.11
CA ASN A 87 -10.83 -6.17 4.79
C ASN A 87 -10.25 -7.52 4.29
N PRO A 88 -9.53 -8.28 5.13
CA PRO A 88 -8.85 -9.50 4.69
C PRO A 88 -9.78 -10.55 4.09
N SER A 89 -11.00 -10.69 4.62
CA SER A 89 -11.98 -11.69 4.17
C SER A 89 -12.55 -11.35 2.79
N LEU A 90 -12.53 -10.08 2.39
CA LEU A 90 -12.97 -9.63 1.07
C LEU A 90 -11.80 -9.59 0.08
N ALA A 91 -10.66 -9.04 0.48
CA ALA A 91 -9.48 -8.88 -0.36
C ALA A 91 -8.95 -10.21 -0.89
N MET A 92 -9.04 -11.28 -0.08
CA MET A 92 -8.58 -12.63 -0.44
C MET A 92 -9.72 -13.55 -0.90
N SER A 93 -10.94 -13.05 -1.08
CA SER A 93 -12.10 -13.87 -1.40
C SER A 93 -11.93 -14.71 -2.67
N VAL A 94 -12.34 -15.99 -2.64
CA VAL A 94 -12.44 -16.84 -3.85
C VAL A 94 -13.49 -16.35 -4.84
N HIS A 95 -14.39 -15.47 -4.40
CA HIS A 95 -15.40 -14.85 -5.23
C HIS A 95 -14.96 -13.49 -5.79
N LYS A 96 -13.72 -13.05 -5.52
CA LYS A 96 -13.15 -11.84 -6.12
C LYS A 96 -12.96 -12.07 -7.62
N PRO A 97 -13.55 -11.23 -8.49
CA PRO A 97 -13.32 -11.33 -9.92
C PRO A 97 -11.83 -11.20 -10.27
N PRO A 98 -11.30 -12.02 -11.21
CA PRO A 98 -9.89 -11.99 -11.59
C PRO A 98 -9.50 -10.68 -12.30
N SER A 99 -10.48 -9.95 -12.85
CA SER A 99 -10.27 -8.66 -13.51
C SER A 99 -9.99 -7.51 -12.53
N LEU A 100 -10.20 -7.71 -11.23
CA LEU A 100 -9.97 -6.66 -10.24
C LEU A 100 -8.51 -6.60 -9.80
N PRO A 101 -8.00 -5.40 -9.47
CA PRO A 101 -6.61 -5.23 -9.10
C PRO A 101 -6.25 -6.09 -7.88
N SER A 102 -5.05 -6.67 -7.91
CA SER A 102 -4.49 -7.36 -6.75
C SER A 102 -4.31 -6.36 -5.58
N PRO A 103 -4.22 -6.81 -4.32
CA PRO A 103 -3.92 -5.94 -3.19
C PRO A 103 -2.68 -5.06 -3.41
N MET A 104 -1.62 -5.62 -4.03
CA MET A 104 -0.42 -4.88 -4.40
C MET A 104 -0.72 -3.75 -5.41
N VAL A 105 -1.41 -4.07 -6.50
CA VAL A 105 -1.77 -3.09 -7.55
C VAL A 105 -2.68 -1.99 -7.00
N PHE A 106 -3.63 -2.35 -6.15
CA PHE A 106 -4.52 -1.38 -5.53
C PHE A 106 -3.77 -0.46 -4.57
N LEU A 107 -2.88 -0.98 -3.72
CA LEU A 107 -2.06 -0.14 -2.84
C LEU A 107 -1.25 0.89 -3.64
N LYS A 108 -0.60 0.47 -4.72
CA LYS A 108 0.10 1.39 -5.63
C LYS A 108 -0.82 2.48 -6.17
N HIS A 109 -2.01 2.11 -6.66
CA HIS A 109 -2.97 3.09 -7.18
C HIS A 109 -3.36 4.15 -6.13
N VAL A 110 -3.66 3.73 -4.90
CA VAL A 110 -4.03 4.65 -3.80
C VAL A 110 -2.87 5.58 -3.43
N LEU A 111 -1.63 5.08 -3.46
CA LEU A 111 -0.42 5.89 -3.27
C LEU A 111 -0.23 6.91 -4.40
N ASP A 112 -0.45 6.50 -5.65
CA ASP A 112 -0.26 7.36 -6.84
C ASP A 112 -1.26 8.53 -6.86
N ILE A 113 -2.50 8.31 -6.40
CA ILE A 113 -3.51 9.38 -6.29
C ILE A 113 -3.41 10.20 -4.99
N ASN A 114 -2.45 9.88 -4.12
CA ASN A 114 -2.23 10.55 -2.83
C ASN A 114 -3.50 10.68 -1.97
N ALA A 115 -4.25 9.58 -1.83
CA ALA A 115 -5.50 9.58 -1.07
C ALA A 115 -5.29 9.80 0.44
N LYS A 116 -6.34 10.28 1.13
CA LYS A 116 -6.40 10.28 2.60
C LYS A 116 -7.29 9.15 3.07
N LEU A 117 -6.77 8.27 3.91
CA LEU A 117 -7.52 7.14 4.47
C LEU A 117 -7.27 7.04 5.98
N PRO A 118 -8.20 6.44 6.74
CA PRO A 118 -7.94 6.16 8.14
C PRO A 118 -6.69 5.28 8.31
N ALA A 119 -5.91 5.53 9.35
CA ALA A 119 -4.63 4.84 9.58
C ALA A 119 -4.77 3.30 9.61
N ILE A 120 -5.88 2.79 10.14
CA ILE A 120 -6.17 1.35 10.15
C ILE A 120 -6.39 0.76 8.75
N ILE A 121 -6.93 1.56 7.82
CA ILE A 121 -7.11 1.15 6.42
C ILE A 121 -5.75 1.06 5.76
N TRP A 122 -4.91 2.08 5.92
CA TRP A 122 -3.53 2.05 5.43
C TRP A 122 -2.76 0.83 5.93
N PHE A 123 -2.81 0.58 7.24
CA PHE A 123 -2.16 -0.58 7.84
C PHE A 123 -2.62 -1.89 7.17
N ASN A 124 -3.93 -2.11 7.04
CA ASN A 124 -4.46 -3.35 6.48
C ASN A 124 -4.23 -3.47 4.95
N LEU A 125 -4.23 -2.36 4.21
CA LEU A 125 -3.82 -2.35 2.80
C LEU A 125 -2.37 -2.82 2.65
N VAL A 126 -1.46 -2.33 3.49
CA VAL A 126 -0.05 -2.77 3.55
C VAL A 126 0.04 -4.26 3.90
N GLN A 127 -0.70 -4.74 4.90
CA GLN A 127 -0.69 -6.16 5.27
C GLN A 127 -1.23 -7.06 4.16
N ASN A 128 -2.28 -6.65 3.45
CA ASN A 128 -2.84 -7.42 2.35
C ASN A 128 -1.90 -7.39 1.13
N ALA A 129 -1.28 -6.24 0.81
CA ALA A 129 -0.26 -6.16 -0.23
C ALA A 129 0.97 -7.01 0.10
N LYS A 130 1.41 -7.04 1.37
CA LYS A 130 2.49 -7.92 1.83
C LYS A 130 2.18 -9.40 1.59
N ARG A 131 0.95 -9.84 1.86
CA ARG A 131 0.52 -11.22 1.56
C ARG A 131 0.50 -11.52 0.06
N ASP A 132 0.28 -10.49 -0.75
CA ASP A 132 0.33 -10.54 -2.23
C ASP A 132 1.76 -10.45 -2.79
N GLY A 133 2.79 -10.39 -1.92
CA GLY A 133 4.19 -10.36 -2.32
C GLY A 133 4.79 -8.97 -2.55
N ALA A 134 4.08 -7.89 -2.23
CA ALA A 134 4.52 -6.51 -2.45
C ALA A 134 5.86 -6.15 -1.80
N PHE A 135 6.23 -6.83 -0.72
CA PHE A 135 7.46 -6.61 0.04
C PHE A 135 8.41 -7.81 0.00
N ASN A 136 8.29 -8.64 -1.04
CA ASN A 136 9.29 -9.67 -1.33
C ASN A 136 10.59 -9.00 -1.79
N ALA A 137 11.71 -9.72 -1.67
CA ALA A 137 13.01 -9.21 -2.08
C ALA A 137 12.97 -8.80 -3.57
N VAL A 138 13.35 -7.56 -3.84
CA VAL A 138 13.41 -7.02 -5.19
C VAL A 138 14.64 -7.60 -5.89
N ALA A 139 14.45 -8.14 -7.08
CA ALA A 139 15.56 -8.55 -7.92
C ALA A 139 16.22 -7.29 -8.51
N PRO A 140 17.55 -7.25 -8.68
CA PRO A 140 18.23 -6.09 -9.28
C PRO A 140 17.74 -5.72 -10.68
N THR A 141 17.17 -6.68 -11.42
CA THR A 141 16.87 -6.55 -12.84
C THR A 141 15.39 -6.36 -13.17
N ASP A 142 14.49 -6.38 -12.18
CA ASP A 142 13.07 -6.26 -12.47
C ASP A 142 12.30 -5.69 -11.27
N HIS A 143 11.34 -4.82 -11.60
CA HIS A 143 10.29 -4.20 -10.78
C HIS A 143 10.46 -2.72 -10.41
N ARG A 144 9.64 -1.88 -11.08
CA ARG A 144 9.37 -0.47 -10.72
C ARG A 144 8.31 -0.31 -9.62
N TYR A 145 7.74 -1.40 -9.11
CA TYR A 145 6.74 -1.38 -8.04
C TYR A 145 7.23 -0.72 -6.73
N PRO A 146 8.49 -0.90 -6.29
CA PRO A 146 8.97 -0.28 -5.06
C PRO A 146 9.07 1.25 -5.13
N LEU A 147 9.17 1.85 -6.32
CA LEU A 147 9.38 3.30 -6.49
C LEU A 147 8.26 4.17 -5.86
N PRO A 148 6.95 3.89 -6.10
CA PRO A 148 5.87 4.55 -5.38
C PRO A 148 6.00 4.46 -3.85
N ILE A 149 6.46 3.31 -3.33
CA ILE A 149 6.65 3.10 -1.89
C ILE A 149 7.84 3.95 -1.40
N CYS A 150 8.97 3.92 -2.11
CA CYS A 150 10.15 4.74 -1.79
C CYS A 150 9.80 6.23 -1.74
N LYS A 151 9.13 6.74 -2.79
CA LYS A 151 8.77 8.16 -2.91
C LYS A 151 7.97 8.63 -1.69
N ASN A 152 7.07 7.80 -1.18
CA ASN A 152 6.24 8.17 -0.05
C ASN A 152 6.94 7.96 1.31
N ILE A 153 7.86 7.01 1.44
CA ILE A 153 8.40 6.64 2.75
C ILE A 153 9.77 7.25 3.06
N ILE A 154 10.56 7.65 2.05
CA ILE A 154 11.88 8.28 2.30
C ILE A 154 11.76 9.50 3.23
N SER A 155 10.72 10.32 3.08
CA SER A 155 10.47 11.48 3.94
C SER A 155 10.14 11.11 5.39
N VAL A 156 9.53 9.94 5.61
CA VAL A 156 9.15 9.46 6.95
C VAL A 156 10.39 9.14 7.80
N PHE A 157 11.47 8.65 7.18
CA PHE A 157 12.71 8.33 7.90
C PHE A 157 13.69 9.51 8.01
N GLY A 158 13.40 10.63 7.34
CA GLY A 158 14.20 11.86 7.40
C GLY A 158 13.79 12.84 8.50
N HIS A 159 12.61 12.68 9.09
CA HIS A 159 12.06 13.59 10.08
C HIS A 159 11.99 12.96 11.48
N GLN A 160 12.21 13.77 12.52
CA GLN A 160 12.00 13.34 13.91
C GLN A 160 10.51 13.06 14.12
N LEU A 161 10.21 11.89 14.70
CA LEU A 161 8.86 11.46 15.06
C LEU A 161 8.06 12.60 15.67
N GLN A 162 7.04 13.09 14.94
CA GLN A 162 6.09 14.02 15.52
C GLN A 162 5.26 13.32 16.60
N PRO A 163 4.80 14.04 17.64
CA PRO A 163 3.95 13.46 18.66
C PRO A 163 2.66 12.92 18.01
N PRO A 164 2.17 11.73 18.44
CA PRO A 164 1.08 11.05 17.77
C PRO A 164 -0.21 11.89 17.78
N VAL A 165 -0.80 12.07 16.60
CA VAL A 165 -2.10 12.73 16.45
C VAL A 165 -3.21 11.82 17.01
N ALA A 166 -4.12 12.42 17.78
CA ALA A 166 -4.95 11.77 18.79
C ALA A 166 -6.08 10.83 18.31
N SER A 167 -6.14 10.37 17.06
CA SER A 167 -7.15 9.35 16.70
C SER A 167 -6.82 8.51 15.45
N PRO A 168 -6.79 7.17 15.55
CA PRO A 168 -6.62 6.27 14.40
C PRO A 168 -7.80 6.27 13.42
N SER A 169 -8.90 6.99 13.77
CA SER A 169 -10.08 7.13 12.92
C SER A 169 -9.99 8.30 11.93
N ASN A 170 -9.02 9.20 12.08
CA ASN A 170 -8.88 10.35 11.19
C ASN A 170 -8.26 9.92 9.86
N ALA A 171 -8.76 10.48 8.76
CA ALA A 171 -8.19 10.27 7.43
C ALA A 171 -6.88 11.04 7.30
N VAL A 172 -5.79 10.31 7.06
CA VAL A 172 -4.42 10.84 6.99
C VAL A 172 -3.73 10.36 5.71
N TYR A 173 -2.65 11.04 5.33
CA TYR A 173 -1.81 10.55 4.24
C TYR A 173 -1.05 9.29 4.67
N PHE A 174 -0.57 8.55 3.68
CA PHE A 174 0.18 7.32 3.93
C PHE A 174 1.45 7.56 4.78
N THR A 175 2.14 8.67 4.54
CA THR A 175 3.34 9.07 5.29
C THR A 175 3.05 9.20 6.78
N ASP A 176 1.99 9.96 7.10
CA ASP A 176 1.55 10.21 8.48
C ASP A 176 1.09 8.91 9.14
N ALA A 177 0.44 8.03 8.37
CA ALA A 177 0.00 6.73 8.85
C ALA A 177 1.20 5.84 9.24
N VAL A 178 2.22 5.78 8.39
CA VAL A 178 3.44 4.99 8.65
C VAL A 178 4.17 5.55 9.85
N GLU A 179 4.42 6.86 9.90
CA GLU A 179 5.19 7.52 10.95
C GLU A 179 4.56 7.30 12.33
N ASN A 180 3.25 7.52 12.43
CA ASN A 180 2.57 7.59 13.73
C ASN A 180 2.01 6.25 14.23
N TYR A 181 1.75 5.27 13.34
CA TYR A 181 0.98 4.08 13.73
C TYR A 181 1.68 2.74 13.50
N PHE A 182 2.55 2.61 12.50
CA PHE A 182 3.23 1.34 12.19
C PHE A 182 4.65 1.50 11.62
N PRO A 183 5.52 2.34 12.23
CA PRO A 183 6.85 2.60 11.68
C PRO A 183 7.74 1.36 11.73
N GLY A 184 7.63 0.55 12.80
CA GLY A 184 8.39 -0.69 12.96
C GLY A 184 8.03 -1.74 11.91
N GLU A 185 6.74 -2.05 11.76
CA GLU A 185 6.28 -3.03 10.77
C GLU A 185 6.64 -2.60 9.34
N MET A 186 6.60 -1.30 9.03
CA MET A 186 7.03 -0.80 7.72
C MET A 186 8.54 -0.92 7.54
N THR A 187 9.34 -0.57 8.55
CA THR A 187 10.81 -0.73 8.52
C THR A 187 11.20 -2.18 8.20
N ASP A 188 10.59 -3.15 8.87
CA ASP A 188 10.84 -4.58 8.64
C ASP A 188 10.46 -5.02 7.22
N ASN A 189 9.32 -4.51 6.71
CA ASN A 189 8.88 -4.81 5.35
C ASN A 189 9.83 -4.24 4.30
N LEU A 190 10.35 -3.03 4.51
CA LEU A 190 11.28 -2.38 3.59
C LEU A 190 12.66 -3.03 3.61
N LEU A 191 13.20 -3.38 4.79
CA LEU A 191 14.46 -4.12 4.88
C LEU A 191 14.36 -5.49 4.21
N ARG A 192 13.20 -6.15 4.28
CA ARG A 192 12.96 -7.40 3.54
C ARG A 192 12.94 -7.16 2.03
N MET A 193 12.18 -6.16 1.60
CA MET A 193 12.04 -5.80 0.19
C MET A 193 13.38 -5.42 -0.44
N PHE A 194 14.20 -4.66 0.29
CA PHE A 194 15.54 -4.23 -0.14
C PHE A 194 16.68 -5.08 0.42
N SER A 195 16.42 -6.33 0.78
CA SER A 195 17.44 -7.19 1.41
C SER A 195 18.71 -7.38 0.57
N VAL A 196 18.63 -7.28 -0.76
CA VAL A 196 19.78 -7.31 -1.67
C VAL A 196 20.62 -6.02 -1.60
N PHE A 197 19.99 -4.90 -1.28
CA PHE A 197 20.61 -3.57 -1.21
C PHE A 197 21.02 -3.18 0.23
N ASP A 198 20.67 -3.99 1.23
CA ASP A 198 21.04 -3.78 2.64
C ASP A 198 22.46 -4.28 2.92
N LEU A 199 23.44 -3.55 2.38
CA LEU A 199 24.87 -3.85 2.52
C LEU A 199 25.38 -3.77 3.97
N PHE A 200 24.59 -3.15 4.86
CA PHE A 200 24.98 -2.83 6.23
C PHE A 200 24.23 -3.67 7.27
N ARG A 201 23.78 -4.87 6.89
CA ARG A 201 23.02 -5.76 7.76
C ARG A 201 23.72 -6.09 9.08
N GLU A 202 25.04 -6.20 9.06
CA GLU A 202 25.90 -6.53 10.21
C GLU A 202 26.57 -5.29 10.83
N GLY A 203 26.30 -4.10 10.30
CA GLY A 203 26.91 -2.85 10.76
C GLY A 203 26.24 -2.25 12.00
N PRO A 204 26.87 -1.24 12.65
CA PRO A 204 26.35 -0.58 13.85
C PRO A 204 25.21 0.42 13.56
N PHE A 205 24.64 0.41 12.35
CA PHE A 205 23.66 1.40 11.91
C PHE A 205 22.26 1.10 12.44
N SER A 206 21.48 2.15 12.74
CA SER A 206 20.08 2.01 13.10
C SER A 206 19.27 1.41 11.94
N THR A 207 18.17 0.73 12.26
CA THR A 207 17.28 0.12 11.25
C THR A 207 16.71 1.15 10.28
N GLN A 208 16.36 2.35 10.77
CA GLN A 208 15.88 3.46 9.94
C GLN A 208 16.94 3.92 8.94
N LEU A 209 18.20 4.10 9.38
CA LEU A 209 19.29 4.49 8.49
C LEU A 209 19.58 3.40 7.45
N ARG A 210 19.53 2.13 7.85
CA ARG A 210 19.66 1.00 6.91
C ARG A 210 18.58 1.01 5.83
N VAL A 211 17.32 1.31 6.19
CA VAL A 211 16.25 1.47 5.21
C VAL A 211 16.54 2.62 4.24
N VAL A 212 16.96 3.78 4.74
CA VAL A 212 17.29 4.93 3.89
C VAL A 212 18.42 4.59 2.92
N LEU A 213 19.48 3.94 3.39
CA LEU A 213 20.62 3.55 2.56
C LEU A 213 20.22 2.52 1.50
N ALA A 214 19.53 1.44 1.88
CA ALA A 214 19.09 0.40 0.96
C ALA A 214 18.09 0.93 -0.09
N CYS A 215 17.19 1.82 0.33
CA CYS A 215 16.23 2.49 -0.56
C CYS A 215 16.93 3.45 -1.53
N THR A 216 17.94 4.18 -1.06
CA THR A 216 18.74 5.09 -1.90
C THR A 216 19.52 4.29 -2.95
N GLU A 217 20.18 3.21 -2.53
CA GLU A 217 20.92 2.32 -3.43
C GLU A 217 20.02 1.73 -4.51
N PHE A 218 18.83 1.24 -4.12
CA PHE A 218 17.83 0.78 -5.08
C PHE A 218 17.41 1.89 -6.07
N CYS A 219 17.12 3.10 -5.59
CA CYS A 219 16.72 4.21 -6.45
C CYS A 219 17.84 4.61 -7.43
N LEU A 220 19.10 4.56 -6.99
CA LEU A 220 20.26 4.83 -7.85
C LEU A 220 20.40 3.75 -8.93
N GLN A 221 20.31 2.48 -8.57
CA GLN A 221 20.35 1.37 -9.54
C GLN A 221 19.23 1.49 -10.57
N ALA A 222 18.00 1.75 -10.12
CA ALA A 222 16.86 1.92 -11.01
C ALA A 222 17.03 3.11 -11.98
N ALA A 223 17.66 4.20 -11.54
CA ALA A 223 17.96 5.36 -12.39
C ALA A 223 19.06 5.08 -13.41
N LEU A 224 20.07 4.27 -13.05
CA LEU A 224 21.13 3.84 -13.96
C LEU A 224 20.57 2.92 -15.06
N ASP A 225 19.73 1.96 -14.70
CA ASP A 225 19.08 1.05 -15.66
C ASP A 225 18.19 1.82 -16.66
N ASP A 226 17.47 2.85 -16.20
CA ASP A 226 16.68 3.73 -17.06
C ASP A 226 17.56 4.57 -18.01
N SER A 227 18.78 4.95 -17.59
CA SER A 227 19.73 5.68 -18.43
C SER A 227 20.40 4.79 -19.48
N GLU A 228 20.66 3.52 -19.18
CA GLU A 228 21.21 2.55 -20.13
C GLU A 228 20.15 2.04 -21.12
N GLY A 229 18.87 1.98 -20.71
CA GLY A 229 17.73 1.63 -21.55
C GLY A 229 17.41 2.64 -22.67
N VAL A 230 17.96 3.86 -22.61
CA VAL A 230 17.87 4.88 -23.68
C VAL A 230 19.03 4.73 -24.69
N GLY A 231 19.97 3.80 -24.47
CA GLY A 231 21.17 3.59 -25.28
C GLY A 231 21.14 2.42 -26.28
N HIS A 232 20.03 1.69 -26.42
CA HIS A 232 19.98 0.57 -27.37
C HIS A 232 19.56 1.02 -28.78
N CYS A 233 20.48 1.70 -29.47
CA CYS A 233 20.49 1.66 -30.92
C CYS A 233 20.83 0.21 -31.34
N PRO A 234 20.00 -0.50 -32.13
CA PRO A 234 20.42 -1.76 -32.72
C PRO A 234 21.48 -1.44 -33.77
N GLY A 235 22.74 -1.47 -33.36
CA GLY A 235 23.87 -1.29 -34.24
C GLY A 235 24.04 -2.52 -35.13
N ASN A 236 23.58 -2.43 -36.37
CA ASN A 236 24.17 -3.21 -37.46
C ASN A 236 24.28 -2.36 -38.73
N SER A 237 25.22 -1.42 -38.72
CA SER A 237 26.01 -1.01 -39.89
C SER A 237 27.02 0.04 -39.43
N GLY A 238 28.30 -0.26 -39.58
CA GLY A 238 29.40 0.51 -39.03
C GLY A 238 29.49 1.93 -39.56
N GLU A 239 29.61 2.88 -38.64
CA GLU A 239 30.35 4.13 -38.77
C GLU A 239 30.65 4.67 -37.35
N PRO A 240 31.81 5.32 -37.12
CA PRO A 240 32.22 5.70 -35.77
C PRO A 240 31.54 7.00 -35.33
N CYS A 241 30.67 6.94 -34.33
CA CYS A 241 30.18 8.13 -33.65
C CYS A 241 31.30 8.75 -32.80
N ARG A 242 31.98 9.76 -33.35
CA ARG A 242 32.87 10.67 -32.60
C ARG A 242 32.10 11.35 -31.47
N GLY A 243 32.61 11.22 -30.26
CA GLY A 243 32.19 12.04 -29.13
C GLY A 243 32.47 13.53 -29.36
N ARG A 244 31.59 14.38 -28.84
CA ARG A 244 31.93 15.75 -28.43
C ARG A 244 31.12 16.16 -27.21
N VAL A 245 31.83 16.21 -26.09
CA VAL A 245 31.57 17.18 -25.02
C VAL A 245 31.73 18.58 -25.62
N ALA A 246 30.80 19.49 -25.34
CA ALA A 246 31.03 20.92 -25.50
C ALA A 246 30.33 21.71 -24.39
N PHE A 247 31.11 21.96 -23.34
CA PHE A 247 30.97 23.12 -22.46
C PHE A 247 31.43 24.37 -23.22
N ARG A 248 30.66 25.47 -23.11
CA ARG A 248 31.06 26.88 -22.83
C ARG A 248 30.34 27.95 -23.65
N ASP A 249 29.81 28.90 -22.87
CA ASP A 249 29.97 30.36 -22.93
C ASP A 249 29.85 31.11 -24.27
N GLY A 250 28.97 32.11 -24.27
CA GLY A 250 29.43 33.49 -24.48
C GLY A 250 29.17 34.15 -25.84
N GLU A 251 28.36 35.20 -25.77
CA GLU A 251 28.44 36.48 -26.52
C GLU A 251 27.76 36.69 -27.89
N ARG A 252 26.81 37.64 -27.84
CA ARG A 252 26.63 38.87 -28.67
C ARG A 252 26.08 38.82 -30.11
N ARG A 253 24.89 39.45 -30.20
CA ARG A 253 24.45 40.60 -31.03
C ARG A 253 24.44 40.55 -32.58
N SER A 254 23.39 41.21 -33.08
CA SER A 254 23.15 41.83 -34.41
C SER A 254 22.67 40.83 -35.49
N PHE A 255 21.57 41.03 -36.21
CA PHE A 255 20.85 42.25 -36.62
C PHE A 255 19.36 42.24 -36.23
#